data_AF-A0A317WTW5-F1
#
_entry.id   AF-A0A317WTW5-F1
#
_cell.length_a   1.000
_cell.length_b   1.000
_cell.length_c   1.000
_cell.angle_alpha   90.00
_cell.angle_beta   90.00
_cell.angle_gamma   90.00
#
_symmetry.space_group_name_H-M   'P 1'
#
loop_
_entity.id
_entity.type
_entity.pdbx_description
1 polymer ?
#
loop_
_entity_poly.entity_id
_entity_poly.type
_entity_poly.pdbx_seq_one_letter_code
_entity_poly.pdbx_strand_id
1 'polypeptide(L)'
;MTSVFAVPFLALFVLPSIASYSTTLNVIFFYMTWTTLILSHSPFKVELIGTIAVRLVFYVLPSLLFFLFDIFTPSAAVVLKAQGEFGLPAGSKRSKIRLQDFKVAGWSLFNLALGIAVQATIETIRIAYFRTRSALRVTFRVPMPWDTVIDLIIVFAAREALSYTIHRHVLHSKKDFLRRHVAQYHESWYHSLRAPYPLTAHYDHPISYLIGNVFPTLIPAAVFRLHMVTYAIYLLLVSLEETFAFSGYSVMPTDFFLGRIARRTEMHLHRRGEGNFGPWGVMDWMFRTGVGEDEEEAIDQEVIALDEGPGGATGSWPSSSPSTTAAAAARVPLPESERESERFEEKVEHAIEKHARKRQRQHRLRRTVQSD
;
A
#
# COMPACT_ATOMS: atom_id res chain seq x y z
N MET A 1 -41.27 -17.96 -17.16
CA MET A 1 -40.97 -17.82 -15.72
C MET A 1 -40.59 -19.19 -15.20
N THR A 2 -39.56 -19.25 -14.35
CA THR A 2 -38.78 -20.42 -13.90
C THR A 2 -37.87 -20.97 -15.03
N SER A 3 -36.55 -20.90 -14.99
CA SER A 3 -35.63 -21.21 -13.90
C SER A 3 -34.27 -20.52 -14.14
N VAL A 4 -33.95 -19.46 -13.40
CA VAL A 4 -32.63 -18.79 -13.46
C VAL A 4 -31.89 -18.88 -12.10
N PHE A 5 -32.51 -19.52 -11.09
CA PHE A 5 -31.96 -19.57 -9.73
C PHE A 5 -31.28 -20.89 -9.34
N ALA A 6 -31.09 -21.84 -10.26
CA ALA A 6 -30.50 -23.15 -9.93
C ALA A 6 -28.96 -23.23 -10.08
N VAL A 7 -28.32 -22.23 -10.69
CA VAL A 7 -26.88 -22.29 -11.00
C VAL A 7 -25.93 -21.98 -9.83
N PRO A 8 -26.27 -21.17 -8.79
CA PRO A 8 -25.32 -20.95 -7.70
C PRO A 8 -25.29 -22.10 -6.67
N PHE A 9 -26.30 -22.97 -6.63
CA PHE A 9 -26.40 -24.04 -5.63
C PHE A 9 -25.55 -25.27 -5.99
N LEU A 10 -25.40 -25.59 -7.27
CA LEU A 10 -24.56 -26.73 -7.71
C LEU A 10 -23.06 -26.43 -7.56
N ALA A 11 -22.63 -25.17 -7.75
CA ALA A 11 -21.23 -24.78 -7.54
C ALA A 11 -20.77 -24.95 -6.07
N LEU A 12 -21.67 -24.75 -5.11
CA LEU A 12 -21.40 -24.96 -3.68
C LEU A 12 -21.19 -26.43 -3.29
N PHE A 13 -21.69 -27.38 -4.09
CA PHE A 13 -21.51 -28.83 -3.86
C PHE A 13 -20.43 -29.48 -4.75
N VAL A 14 -20.00 -28.81 -5.83
CA VAL A 14 -18.90 -29.30 -6.69
C VAL A 14 -17.53 -28.82 -6.19
N LEU A 15 -17.44 -27.67 -5.53
CA LEU A 15 -16.16 -27.19 -4.96
C LEU A 15 -15.50 -28.14 -3.93
N PRO A 16 -16.23 -28.88 -3.08
CA PRO A 16 -15.64 -29.91 -2.23
C PRO A 16 -15.10 -31.12 -3.01
N SER A 17 -15.60 -31.37 -4.23
CA SER A 17 -15.19 -32.51 -5.06
C SER A 17 -13.94 -32.26 -5.91
N ILE A 18 -13.44 -31.02 -5.96
CA ILE A 18 -12.19 -30.62 -6.64
C ILE A 18 -11.08 -30.25 -5.65
N ALA A 19 -11.34 -30.31 -4.34
CA ALA A 19 -10.30 -30.23 -3.33
C ALA A 19 -9.38 -31.44 -3.51
N SER A 20 -8.19 -31.23 -4.08
CA SER A 20 -7.16 -32.27 -4.15
C SER A 20 -6.93 -32.86 -2.76
N TYR A 21 -6.49 -34.11 -2.67
CA TYR A 21 -6.09 -34.72 -1.39
C TYR A 21 -5.13 -33.81 -0.58
N SER A 22 -4.31 -33.01 -1.27
CA SER A 22 -3.45 -31.98 -0.65
C SER A 22 -4.25 -30.90 0.08
N THR A 23 -5.34 -30.39 -0.49
CA THR A 23 -6.17 -29.34 0.13
C THR A 23 -6.82 -29.85 1.42
N THR A 24 -7.38 -31.06 1.40
CA THR A 24 -8.00 -31.68 2.58
C THR A 24 -6.95 -31.98 3.66
N LEU A 25 -5.77 -32.49 3.27
CA LEU A 25 -4.66 -32.71 4.19
C LEU A 25 -4.13 -31.40 4.79
N ASN A 26 -4.05 -30.32 4.01
CA ASN A 26 -3.65 -28.99 4.48
C ASN A 26 -4.64 -28.44 5.51
N VAL A 27 -5.94 -28.63 5.30
CA VAL A 27 -6.98 -28.21 6.26
C VAL A 27 -6.87 -29.03 7.55
N ILE A 28 -6.71 -30.35 7.46
CA ILE A 28 -6.53 -31.20 8.65
C ILE A 28 -5.26 -30.81 9.41
N PHE A 29 -4.13 -30.63 8.71
CA PHE A 29 -2.86 -30.20 9.30
C PHE A 29 -2.99 -28.84 9.99
N PHE A 30 -3.68 -27.90 9.34
CA PHE A 30 -3.97 -26.60 9.92
C PHE A 30 -4.80 -26.73 11.21
N TYR A 31 -5.90 -27.49 11.20
CA TYR A 31 -6.73 -27.68 12.39
C TYR A 31 -6.01 -28.40 13.52
N MET A 32 -5.18 -29.40 13.22
CA MET A 32 -4.34 -30.07 14.21
C MET A 32 -3.36 -29.08 14.84
N THR A 33 -2.60 -28.37 14.02
CA THR A 33 -1.60 -27.39 14.49
C THR A 33 -2.25 -26.24 15.26
N TRP A 34 -3.38 -25.72 14.78
CA TRP A 34 -4.16 -24.67 15.45
C TRP A 34 -4.66 -25.11 16.82
N THR A 35 -5.24 -26.30 16.89
CA THR A 35 -5.74 -26.87 18.15
C THR A 35 -4.59 -27.09 19.14
N THR A 36 -3.47 -27.65 18.69
CA THR A 36 -2.27 -27.82 19.52
C THR A 36 -1.76 -26.47 20.02
N LEU A 37 -1.66 -25.46 19.15
CA LEU A 37 -1.20 -24.12 19.53
C LEU A 37 -2.06 -23.50 20.64
N ILE A 38 -3.39 -23.58 20.52
CA ILE A 38 -4.31 -23.04 21.53
C ILE A 38 -4.24 -23.85 22.84
N LEU A 39 -4.10 -25.18 22.77
CA LEU A 39 -3.98 -26.01 23.96
C LEU A 39 -2.64 -25.82 24.69
N SER A 40 -1.56 -25.55 23.95
CA SER A 40 -0.22 -25.41 24.51
C SER A 40 0.08 -24.01 25.07
N HIS A 41 -0.67 -22.98 24.68
CA HIS A 41 -0.35 -21.60 25.00
C HIS A 41 -1.56 -20.79 25.46
N SER A 42 -1.33 -19.80 26.33
CA SER A 42 -2.38 -18.87 26.74
C SER A 42 -2.81 -17.97 25.58
N PRO A 43 -4.08 -17.49 25.56
CA PRO A 43 -4.56 -16.57 24.53
C PRO A 43 -3.64 -15.35 24.30
N PHE A 44 -3.13 -14.77 25.38
CA PHE A 44 -2.17 -13.67 25.34
C PHE A 44 -0.87 -14.02 24.60
N LYS A 45 -0.30 -15.20 24.85
CA LYS A 45 0.93 -15.64 24.16
C LYS A 45 0.67 -15.85 22.66
N VAL A 46 -0.46 -16.47 22.31
CA VAL A 46 -0.84 -16.70 20.91
C VAL A 46 -1.03 -15.36 20.18
N GLU A 47 -1.72 -14.40 20.78
CA GLU A 47 -1.90 -13.06 20.24
C GLU A 47 -0.57 -12.33 20.03
N LEU A 48 0.28 -12.29 21.06
CA LEU A 48 1.53 -11.53 21.03
C LEU A 48 2.52 -12.12 20.02
N ILE A 49 2.73 -13.45 20.06
CA ILE A 49 3.64 -14.13 19.13
C ILE A 49 3.09 -14.05 17.70
N GLY A 50 1.78 -14.20 17.51
CA GLY A 50 1.15 -14.05 16.19
C GLY A 50 1.32 -12.65 15.62
N THR A 51 1.14 -11.62 16.45
CA THR A 51 1.37 -10.21 16.05
C THR A 51 2.83 -9.99 15.65
N ILE A 52 3.79 -10.44 16.47
CA ILE A 52 5.23 -10.32 16.19
C ILE A 52 5.58 -11.05 14.89
N ALA A 53 5.11 -12.29 14.72
CA ALA A 53 5.40 -13.10 13.53
C ALA A 53 4.89 -12.42 12.25
N VAL A 54 3.63 -11.95 12.25
CA VAL A 54 3.06 -11.26 11.09
C VAL A 54 3.85 -9.99 10.77
N ARG A 55 4.16 -9.16 11.78
CA ARG A 55 4.93 -7.92 11.59
C ARG A 55 6.35 -8.19 11.10
N LEU A 56 7.01 -9.22 11.61
CA LEU A 56 8.35 -9.58 11.16
C LEU A 56 8.36 -10.05 9.70
N VAL A 57 7.44 -10.93 9.33
CA VAL A 57 7.41 -11.56 8.00
C VAL A 57 6.87 -10.61 6.93
N PHE A 58 5.80 -9.88 7.21
CA PHE A 58 5.06 -9.11 6.20
C PHE A 58 5.36 -7.61 6.20
N TYR A 59 6.08 -7.10 7.20
CA TYR A 59 6.53 -5.71 7.23
C TYR A 59 8.05 -5.58 7.34
N VAL A 60 8.65 -6.10 8.43
CA VAL A 60 10.07 -5.87 8.72
C VAL A 60 10.96 -6.50 7.66
N LEU A 61 10.77 -7.79 7.37
CA LEU A 61 11.57 -8.50 6.37
C LEU A 61 11.50 -7.85 4.99
N PRO A 62 10.32 -7.64 4.36
CA PRO A 62 10.27 -7.04 3.03
C PRO A 62 10.75 -5.58 3.03
N SER A 63 10.43 -4.78 4.05
CA SER A 63 10.91 -3.39 4.13
C SER A 63 12.43 -3.32 4.30
N LEU A 64 13.04 -4.23 5.07
CA LEU A 64 14.50 -4.32 5.18
C LEU A 64 15.13 -4.77 3.86
N LEU A 65 14.54 -5.73 3.16
CA LEU A 65 15.04 -6.15 1.84
C LEU A 65 15.01 -5.01 0.83
N PHE A 66 13.91 -4.25 0.77
CA PHE A 66 13.81 -3.05 -0.07
C PHE A 66 14.80 -1.97 0.36
N PHE A 67 14.97 -1.74 1.66
CA PHE A 67 15.94 -0.78 2.18
C PHE A 67 17.37 -1.18 1.80
N LEU A 68 17.74 -2.45 1.93
CA LEU A 68 19.05 -2.96 1.53
C LEU A 68 19.24 -2.90 0.01
N PHE A 69 18.20 -3.17 -0.78
CA PHE A 69 18.25 -3.02 -2.23
C PHE A 69 18.48 -1.56 -2.66
N ASP A 70 17.85 -0.59 -1.99
CA ASP A 70 18.09 0.84 -2.23
C ASP A 70 19.55 1.23 -1.94
N ILE A 71 20.17 0.57 -0.96
CA ILE A 71 21.56 0.80 -0.52
C ILE A 71 22.58 0.16 -1.45
N PHE A 72 22.39 -1.11 -1.79
CA PHE A 72 23.36 -1.88 -2.58
C PHE A 72 23.24 -1.62 -4.07
N THR A 73 22.04 -1.30 -4.55
CA THR A 73 21.76 -1.11 -5.98
C THR A 73 21.00 0.19 -6.27
N PRO A 74 21.53 1.37 -5.87
CA PRO A 74 20.82 2.65 -5.99
C PRO A 74 20.51 3.03 -7.45
N SER A 75 21.35 2.61 -8.41
CA SER A 75 21.13 2.87 -9.84
C SER A 75 19.86 2.20 -10.37
N ALA A 76 19.60 0.96 -9.97
CA ALA A 76 18.41 0.20 -10.34
C ALA A 76 17.18 0.68 -9.56
N ALA A 77 17.32 0.88 -8.25
CA ALA A 77 16.23 1.35 -7.40
C ALA A 77 15.62 2.66 -7.88
N VAL A 78 16.42 3.63 -8.34
CA VAL A 78 15.90 4.90 -8.86
C VAL A 78 15.03 4.74 -10.10
N VAL A 79 15.29 3.76 -10.97
CA VAL A 79 14.44 3.53 -12.15
C VAL A 79 13.06 3.03 -11.73
N LEU A 80 12.99 2.29 -10.62
CA LEU A 80 11.77 1.69 -10.10
C LEU A 80 11.06 2.57 -9.05
N LYS A 81 11.67 3.68 -8.62
CA LYS A 81 11.09 4.58 -7.62
C LYS A 81 10.31 5.71 -8.25
N ALA A 82 9.14 6.00 -7.68
CA ALA A 82 8.25 7.06 -8.16
C ALA A 82 8.93 8.43 -8.24
N GLN A 83 9.78 8.76 -7.27
CA GLN A 83 10.52 10.04 -7.21
C GLN A 83 11.98 9.92 -7.68
N GLY A 84 12.34 8.79 -8.27
CA GLY A 84 13.70 8.50 -8.66
C GLY A 84 14.73 8.68 -7.53
N GLU A 85 15.73 9.55 -7.73
CA GLU A 85 16.75 9.84 -6.71
C GLU A 85 16.17 10.39 -5.41
N PHE A 86 15.01 11.06 -5.50
CA PHE A 86 14.35 11.65 -4.34
C PHE A 86 13.70 10.60 -3.42
N GLY A 87 13.43 9.40 -3.93
CA GLY A 87 12.91 8.28 -3.15
C GLY A 87 13.99 7.42 -2.49
N LEU A 88 15.28 7.65 -2.76
CA LEU A 88 16.36 6.92 -2.08
C LEU A 88 16.53 7.42 -0.64
N PRO A 89 16.86 6.53 0.32
CA PRO A 89 17.16 6.92 1.70
C PRO A 89 18.23 8.02 1.78
N ALA A 90 19.33 7.87 1.03
CA ALA A 90 20.49 8.75 1.11
C ALA A 90 20.35 10.09 0.35
N GLY A 91 19.23 10.35 -0.33
CA GLY A 91 19.07 11.60 -1.05
C GLY A 91 19.36 11.55 -2.56
N SER A 92 20.32 10.73 -2.96
CA SER A 92 20.87 10.70 -4.31
C SER A 92 21.68 9.43 -4.53
N LYS A 93 21.82 8.99 -5.79
CA LYS A 93 22.63 7.83 -6.18
C LYS A 93 24.09 7.94 -5.76
N ARG A 94 24.62 9.18 -5.68
CA ARG A 94 26.04 9.46 -5.37
C ARG A 94 26.27 9.74 -3.89
N SER A 95 25.20 9.95 -3.13
CA SER A 95 25.30 10.27 -1.70
C SER A 95 25.52 8.99 -0.90
N LYS A 96 26.45 9.03 0.05
CA LYS A 96 26.59 7.95 1.03
C LYS A 96 25.46 8.04 2.05
N ILE A 97 25.00 6.88 2.51
CA ILE A 97 24.03 6.78 3.60
C ILE A 97 24.61 7.46 4.83
N ARG A 98 23.81 8.30 5.45
CA ARG A 98 24.19 9.07 6.62
C ARG A 98 23.70 8.35 7.87
N LEU A 99 24.30 8.70 9.01
CA LEU A 99 23.81 8.25 10.31
C LEU A 99 22.34 8.65 10.55
N GLN A 100 21.90 9.76 9.93
CA GLN A 100 20.51 10.22 9.97
C GLN A 100 19.53 9.21 9.33
N ASP A 101 19.92 8.53 8.26
CA ASP A 101 19.05 7.57 7.57
C ASP A 101 18.90 6.29 8.40
N PHE A 102 19.99 5.83 9.03
CA PHE A 102 19.93 4.74 10.01
C PHE A 102 19.15 5.12 11.27
N LYS A 103 19.18 6.41 11.67
CA LYS A 103 18.34 6.91 12.76
C LYS A 103 16.86 6.78 12.39
N VAL A 104 16.44 7.14 11.18
CA VAL A 104 15.06 6.98 10.72
C VAL A 104 14.62 5.52 10.78
N ALA A 105 15.42 4.62 10.19
CA ALA A 105 15.16 3.18 10.23
C ALA A 105 15.10 2.64 11.67
N GLY A 106 16.03 3.05 12.53
CA GLY A 106 16.07 2.65 13.94
C GLY A 106 14.84 3.11 14.72
N TRP A 107 14.41 4.36 14.55
CA TRP A 107 13.19 4.88 15.18
C TRP A 107 11.92 4.20 14.66
N SER A 108 11.87 3.85 13.38
CA SER A 108 10.76 3.10 12.81
C SER A 108 10.63 1.70 13.43
N LEU A 109 11.73 0.95 13.54
CA LEU A 109 11.75 -0.36 14.20
C LEU A 109 11.45 -0.26 15.69
N PHE A 110 11.96 0.79 16.36
CA PHE A 110 11.64 1.08 17.75
C PHE A 110 10.15 1.34 17.93
N ASN A 111 9.54 2.17 17.08
CA ASN A 111 8.11 2.48 17.13
C ASN A 111 7.26 1.23 16.90
N LEU A 112 7.63 0.38 15.93
CA LEU A 112 6.97 -0.91 15.74
C LEU A 112 7.02 -1.76 17.02
N ALA A 113 8.21 -1.91 17.63
CA ALA A 113 8.38 -2.64 18.88
C ALA A 113 7.58 -2.00 20.03
N LEU A 114 7.55 -0.67 20.11
CA LEU A 114 6.76 0.08 21.08
C LEU A 114 5.27 -0.17 20.90
N GLY A 115 4.76 -0.20 19.66
CA GLY A 115 3.36 -0.52 19.36
C GLY A 115 2.98 -1.91 19.85
N ILE A 116 3.83 -2.91 19.62
CA ILE A 116 3.64 -4.28 20.10
C ILE A 116 3.69 -4.32 21.64
N ALA A 117 4.63 -3.60 22.27
CA ALA A 117 4.72 -3.51 23.72
C ALA A 117 3.48 -2.83 24.33
N VAL A 118 2.94 -1.79 23.69
CA VAL A 118 1.70 -1.11 24.11
C VAL A 118 0.50 -2.05 23.97
N GLN A 119 0.38 -2.78 22.85
CA GLN A 119 -0.66 -3.82 22.70
C GLN A 119 -0.58 -4.84 23.85
N ALA A 120 0.61 -5.39 24.11
CA ALA A 120 0.85 -6.35 25.18
C ALA A 120 0.51 -5.77 26.56
N THR A 121 0.86 -4.51 26.81
CA THR A 121 0.57 -3.81 28.07
C THR A 121 -0.92 -3.60 28.27
N ILE A 122 -1.63 -3.12 27.24
CA ILE A 122 -3.09 -2.94 27.27
C ILE A 122 -3.77 -4.27 27.58
N GLU A 123 -3.39 -5.33 26.87
CA GLU A 123 -4.01 -6.64 27.06
C GLU A 123 -3.70 -7.24 28.45
N THR A 124 -2.48 -7.04 28.94
CA THR A 124 -2.10 -7.44 30.31
C THR A 124 -2.94 -6.71 31.34
N ILE A 125 -3.13 -5.39 31.22
CA ILE A 125 -3.96 -4.60 32.12
C ILE A 125 -5.42 -5.07 32.07
N ARG A 126 -5.96 -5.31 30.86
CA ARG A 126 -7.34 -5.80 30.67
C ARG A 126 -7.59 -7.14 31.35
N ILE A 127 -6.63 -8.07 31.25
CA ILE A 127 -6.75 -9.41 31.82
C ILE A 127 -6.45 -9.39 33.32
N ALA A 128 -5.35 -8.80 33.75
CA ALA A 128 -4.87 -8.87 35.13
C ALA A 128 -5.64 -7.94 36.07
N TYR A 129 -5.87 -6.68 35.66
CA TYR A 129 -6.48 -5.67 36.51
C TYR A 129 -8.01 -5.68 36.38
N PHE A 130 -8.52 -5.58 35.16
CA PHE A 130 -9.98 -5.53 34.92
C PHE A 130 -10.65 -6.91 34.89
N ARG A 131 -9.88 -8.01 35.00
CA ARG A 131 -10.36 -9.41 34.97
C ARG A 131 -11.27 -9.71 33.77
N THR A 132 -11.00 -9.06 32.64
CA THR A 132 -11.77 -9.25 31.41
C THR A 132 -11.18 -10.38 30.57
N ARG A 133 -11.99 -10.90 29.63
CA ARG A 133 -11.49 -11.83 28.62
C ARG A 133 -10.58 -11.10 27.62
N SER A 134 -9.77 -11.90 26.93
CA SER A 134 -8.91 -11.39 25.87
C SER A 134 -9.69 -10.55 24.85
N ALA A 135 -9.08 -9.45 24.38
CA ALA A 135 -9.71 -8.52 23.45
C ALA A 135 -10.08 -9.24 22.16
N LEU A 136 -9.16 -10.07 21.68
CA LEU A 136 -9.35 -10.94 20.54
C LEU A 136 -9.95 -12.29 20.97
N ARG A 137 -10.70 -12.90 20.07
CA ARG A 137 -11.25 -14.24 20.28
C ARG A 137 -10.21 -15.28 19.85
N VAL A 138 -9.59 -15.93 20.83
CA VAL A 138 -8.71 -17.09 20.62
C VAL A 138 -9.51 -18.36 20.94
N THR A 139 -10.05 -19.02 19.92
CA THR A 139 -10.89 -20.21 20.08
C THR A 139 -10.53 -21.32 19.08
N PHE A 140 -10.83 -22.57 19.42
CA PHE A 140 -10.58 -23.73 18.54
C PHE A 140 -11.34 -23.64 17.22
N ARG A 141 -12.56 -23.10 17.26
CA ARG A 141 -13.41 -22.97 16.07
C ARG A 141 -12.92 -21.79 15.22
N VAL A 142 -12.20 -22.13 14.17
CA VAL A 142 -11.79 -21.19 13.11
C VAL A 142 -13.06 -20.62 12.44
N PRO A 143 -13.10 -19.30 12.16
CA PRO A 143 -14.23 -18.67 11.50
C PRO A 143 -14.43 -19.22 10.09
N MET A 144 -15.68 -19.21 9.62
CA MET A 144 -15.95 -19.54 8.23
C MET A 144 -15.34 -18.45 7.33
N PRO A 145 -14.89 -18.78 6.11
CA PRO A 145 -14.28 -17.79 5.21
C PRO A 145 -15.17 -16.56 4.98
N TRP A 146 -16.49 -16.77 4.89
CA TRP A 146 -17.46 -15.68 4.71
C TRP A 146 -17.52 -14.74 5.92
N ASP A 147 -17.51 -15.28 7.14
CA ASP A 147 -17.47 -14.48 8.37
C ASP A 147 -16.17 -13.67 8.43
N THR A 148 -15.05 -14.30 8.07
CA THR A 148 -13.74 -13.61 7.98
C THR A 148 -13.79 -12.46 6.99
N VAL A 149 -14.40 -12.62 5.81
CA VAL A 149 -14.51 -11.53 4.81
C VAL A 149 -15.36 -10.38 5.34
N ILE A 150 -16.52 -10.67 5.93
CA ILE A 150 -17.39 -9.62 6.52
C ILE A 150 -16.67 -8.88 7.64
N ASP A 151 -16.05 -9.62 8.57
CA ASP A 151 -15.28 -9.04 9.66
C ASP A 151 -14.15 -8.14 9.14
N LEU A 152 -13.46 -8.56 8.07
CA LEU A 152 -12.40 -7.78 7.42
C LEU A 152 -12.95 -6.48 6.82
N ILE A 153 -14.07 -6.52 6.10
CA ILE A 153 -14.69 -5.32 5.53
C ILE A 153 -15.05 -4.31 6.64
N ILE A 154 -15.66 -4.79 7.72
CA ILE A 154 -16.08 -3.94 8.84
C ILE A 154 -14.87 -3.33 9.55
N VAL A 155 -13.84 -4.13 9.87
CA VAL A 155 -12.67 -3.64 10.59
C VAL A 155 -11.85 -2.67 9.75
N PHE A 156 -11.73 -2.89 8.43
CA PHE A 156 -11.04 -1.96 7.54
C PHE A 156 -11.80 -0.65 7.39
N ALA A 157 -13.12 -0.68 7.22
CA ALA A 157 -13.93 0.52 7.18
C ALA A 157 -13.81 1.34 8.49
N ALA A 158 -13.81 0.66 9.64
CA ALA A 158 -13.62 1.30 10.93
C ALA A 158 -12.20 1.86 11.13
N ARG A 159 -11.16 1.14 10.69
CA ARG A 159 -9.77 1.63 10.67
C ARG A 159 -9.66 2.88 9.80
N GLU A 160 -10.18 2.84 8.57
CA GLU A 160 -10.15 3.97 7.63
C GLU A 160 -10.80 5.21 8.24
N ALA A 161 -12.01 5.08 8.80
CA ALA A 161 -12.71 6.19 9.43
C ALA A 161 -11.97 6.76 10.65
N LEU A 162 -11.42 5.88 11.50
CA LEU A 162 -10.71 6.28 12.71
C LEU A 162 -9.35 6.91 12.39
N SER A 163 -8.56 6.30 11.50
CA SER A 163 -7.29 6.84 11.01
C SER A 163 -7.49 8.21 10.38
N TYR A 164 -8.47 8.35 9.48
CA TYR A 164 -8.80 9.64 8.85
C TYR A 164 -9.10 10.72 9.88
N THR A 165 -9.99 10.41 10.84
CA THR A 165 -10.43 11.36 11.85
C THR A 165 -9.27 11.82 12.73
N ILE A 166 -8.44 10.88 13.19
CA ILE A 166 -7.28 11.19 14.02
C ILE A 166 -6.22 11.97 13.24
N HIS A 167 -5.89 11.51 12.04
CA HIS A 167 -4.85 12.14 11.23
C HIS A 167 -5.22 13.59 10.88
N ARG A 168 -6.46 13.81 10.42
CA ARG A 168 -6.96 15.16 10.08
C ARG A 168 -7.16 16.06 11.31
N HIS A 169 -7.82 15.57 12.36
CA HIS A 169 -8.30 16.41 13.47
C HIS A 169 -7.42 16.37 14.73
N VAL A 170 -6.41 15.51 14.79
CA VAL A 170 -5.46 15.42 15.89
C VAL A 170 -4.06 15.72 15.39
N LEU A 171 -3.56 14.98 14.40
CA LEU A 171 -2.17 15.12 13.91
C LEU A 171 -1.94 16.37 13.05
N HIS A 172 -3.00 16.96 12.49
CA HIS A 172 -2.94 18.27 11.80
C HIS A 172 -3.75 19.36 12.51
N SER A 173 -4.07 19.18 13.80
CA SER A 173 -4.83 20.17 14.57
C SER A 173 -3.98 21.36 15.02
N LYS A 174 -4.48 22.57 14.75
CA LYS A 174 -3.98 23.82 15.39
C LYS A 174 -4.75 24.19 16.67
N LYS A 175 -5.85 23.47 16.93
CA LYS A 175 -6.76 23.66 18.07
C LYS A 175 -6.22 22.91 19.30
N ASP A 176 -6.49 23.45 20.48
CA ASP A 176 -6.13 22.92 21.81
C ASP A 176 -4.62 22.75 22.08
N PHE A 177 -4.20 22.95 23.33
CA PHE A 177 -2.79 22.85 23.70
C PHE A 177 -2.21 21.45 23.42
N LEU A 178 -2.91 20.39 23.87
CA LEU A 178 -2.42 19.00 23.74
C LEU A 178 -2.34 18.54 22.28
N ARG A 179 -3.38 18.78 21.47
CA ARG A 179 -3.40 18.36 20.06
C ARG A 179 -2.35 19.11 19.24
N ARG A 180 -2.09 20.38 19.57
CA ARG A 180 -1.02 21.16 18.94
C ARG A 180 0.36 20.54 19.17
N HIS A 181 0.64 19.98 20.35
CA HIS A 181 1.92 19.31 20.61
C HIS A 181 2.07 18.04 19.78
N VAL A 182 1.02 17.21 19.72
CA VAL A 182 1.02 16.00 18.89
C VAL A 182 1.16 16.35 17.41
N ALA A 183 0.49 17.41 16.94
CA ALA A 183 0.62 17.89 15.58
C ALA A 183 2.03 18.42 15.26
N GLN A 184 2.65 19.16 16.18
CA GLN A 184 4.03 19.62 16.04
C GLN A 184 5.02 18.44 15.99
N TYR A 185 4.78 17.39 16.78
CA TYR A 185 5.58 16.17 16.72
C TYR A 185 5.46 15.49 15.36
N HIS A 186 4.25 15.32 14.84
CA HIS A 186 4.02 14.74 13.52
C HIS A 186 4.67 15.57 12.39
N GLU A 187 4.52 16.90 12.45
CA GLU A 187 5.13 17.82 11.49
C GLU A 187 6.68 17.76 11.53
N SER A 188 7.26 17.76 12.72
CA SER A 188 8.73 17.80 12.88
C SER A 188 9.41 16.45 12.65
N TRP A 189 8.69 15.34 12.73
CA TRP A 189 9.23 13.99 12.51
C TRP A 189 8.81 13.47 11.16
N TYR A 190 7.54 13.11 10.98
CA TYR A 190 7.07 12.50 9.74
C TYR A 190 7.20 13.46 8.54
N HIS A 191 6.71 14.69 8.64
CA HIS A 191 6.84 15.69 7.55
C HIS A 191 8.24 16.29 7.38
N SER A 192 9.22 15.88 8.21
CA SER A 192 10.64 16.14 7.94
C SER A 192 11.21 15.22 6.86
N LEU A 193 10.53 14.11 6.56
CA LEU A 193 10.90 13.22 5.47
C LEU A 193 10.71 13.93 4.13
N ARG A 194 11.64 13.65 3.22
CA ARG A 194 11.61 14.22 1.87
C ARG A 194 10.62 13.50 0.95
N ALA A 195 10.58 12.18 1.06
CA ALA A 195 9.73 11.27 0.31
C ALA A 195 9.60 9.98 1.13
N PRO A 196 8.56 9.17 0.91
CA PRO A 196 8.48 7.83 1.48
C PRO A 196 9.59 6.94 0.91
N TYR A 197 10.19 6.12 1.76
CA TYR A 197 11.14 5.08 1.36
C TYR A 197 11.06 3.91 2.35
N PRO A 198 11.61 2.73 2.02
CA PRO A 198 11.41 1.53 2.83
C PRO A 198 11.78 1.78 4.31
N LEU A 199 10.95 1.23 5.22
CA LEU A 199 10.98 1.47 6.67
C LEU A 199 10.42 2.83 7.14
N THR A 200 9.95 3.76 6.30
CA THR A 200 9.39 5.02 6.83
C THR A 200 7.95 4.90 7.36
N ALA A 201 7.26 3.79 7.12
CA ALA A 201 5.84 3.63 7.52
C ALA A 201 5.58 3.77 9.03
N HIS A 202 6.55 3.45 9.87
CA HIS A 202 6.47 3.63 11.33
C HIS A 202 7.39 4.74 11.85
N TYR A 203 7.98 5.54 10.96
CA TYR A 203 8.78 6.67 11.37
C TYR A 203 7.90 7.89 11.65
N ASP A 204 7.72 8.17 12.93
CA ASP A 204 7.14 9.40 13.43
C ASP A 204 7.59 9.56 14.89
N HIS A 205 7.25 10.68 15.54
CA HIS A 205 7.40 10.79 16.97
C HIS A 205 6.58 9.67 17.66
N PRO A 206 7.11 8.99 18.71
CA PRO A 206 6.45 7.82 19.30
C PRO A 206 4.98 8.05 19.72
N ILE A 207 4.67 9.23 20.25
CA ILE A 207 3.28 9.58 20.64
C ILE A 207 2.38 9.71 19.40
N SER A 208 2.85 10.39 18.35
CA SER A 208 2.09 10.57 17.12
C SER A 208 1.89 9.24 16.40
N TYR A 209 2.92 8.39 16.37
CA TYR A 209 2.84 7.03 15.86
C TYR A 209 1.80 6.16 16.59
N LEU A 210 1.80 6.18 17.93
CA LEU A 210 0.83 5.41 18.71
C LEU A 210 -0.61 5.86 18.42
N ILE A 211 -0.83 7.17 18.34
CA ILE A 211 -2.14 7.78 18.11
C ILE A 211 -2.60 7.57 16.65
N GLY A 212 -1.71 7.75 15.67
CA GLY A 212 -2.02 7.74 14.25
C GLY A 212 -2.06 6.36 13.59
N ASN A 213 -1.28 5.40 14.11
CA ASN A 213 -1.12 4.09 13.47
C ASN A 213 -1.57 2.95 14.40
N VAL A 214 -1.07 2.91 15.62
CA VAL A 214 -1.31 1.77 16.53
C VAL A 214 -2.75 1.72 16.99
N PHE A 215 -3.29 2.82 17.52
CA PHE A 215 -4.67 2.85 18.01
C PHE A 215 -5.72 2.64 16.90
N PRO A 216 -5.62 3.27 15.72
CA PRO A 216 -6.55 3.00 14.63
C PRO A 216 -6.51 1.56 14.12
N THR A 217 -5.37 0.89 14.26
CA THR A 217 -5.24 -0.51 13.87
C THR A 217 -5.83 -1.44 14.94
N LEU A 218 -5.54 -1.20 16.22
CA LEU A 218 -5.92 -2.09 17.33
C LEU A 218 -7.36 -1.90 17.82
N ILE A 219 -7.83 -0.65 17.92
CA ILE A 219 -9.14 -0.34 18.53
C ILE A 219 -10.27 -1.03 17.76
N PRO A 220 -10.38 -0.92 16.41
CA PRO A 220 -11.43 -1.62 15.68
C PRO A 220 -11.39 -3.14 15.89
N ALA A 221 -10.19 -3.74 15.82
CA ALA A 221 -10.02 -5.18 16.01
C ALA A 221 -10.48 -5.64 17.41
N ALA A 222 -10.20 -4.85 18.45
CA ALA A 222 -10.63 -5.12 19.82
C ALA A 222 -12.13 -4.89 20.02
N VAL A 223 -12.70 -3.81 19.47
CA VAL A 223 -14.13 -3.47 19.57
C VAL A 223 -14.99 -4.54 18.92
N PHE A 224 -14.63 -4.97 17.71
CA PHE A 224 -15.34 -6.06 17.01
C PHE A 224 -14.93 -7.45 17.47
N ARG A 225 -13.98 -7.56 18.41
CA ARG A 225 -13.50 -8.81 19.00
C ARG A 225 -13.17 -9.86 17.94
N LEU A 226 -12.31 -9.49 16.99
CA LEU A 226 -11.94 -10.36 15.88
C LEU A 226 -11.44 -11.72 16.38
N HIS A 227 -11.75 -12.78 15.62
CA HIS A 227 -11.07 -14.06 15.82
C HIS A 227 -9.58 -13.91 15.51
N MET A 228 -8.71 -14.58 16.26
CA MET A 228 -7.25 -14.44 16.11
C MET A 228 -6.76 -14.70 14.68
N VAL A 229 -7.35 -15.68 13.98
CA VAL A 229 -7.04 -15.93 12.55
C VAL A 229 -7.45 -14.73 11.67
N THR A 230 -8.65 -14.18 11.87
CA THR A 230 -9.11 -12.98 11.15
C THR A 230 -8.21 -11.78 11.47
N TYR A 231 -7.83 -11.61 12.74
CA TYR A 231 -6.89 -10.56 13.16
C TYR A 231 -5.51 -10.72 12.51
N ALA A 232 -4.99 -11.95 12.41
CA ALA A 232 -3.71 -12.20 11.74
C ALA A 232 -3.78 -11.86 10.23
N ILE A 233 -4.88 -12.19 9.55
CA ILE A 233 -5.10 -11.82 8.14
C ILE A 233 -5.23 -10.30 8.00
N TYR A 234 -6.01 -9.66 8.87
CA TYR A 234 -6.16 -8.20 8.91
C TYR A 234 -4.79 -7.51 9.08
N LEU A 235 -4.01 -7.93 10.08
CA LEU A 235 -2.71 -7.37 10.37
C LEU A 235 -1.70 -7.64 9.24
N LEU A 236 -1.78 -8.80 8.58
CA LEU A 236 -0.99 -9.13 7.40
C LEU A 236 -1.27 -8.14 6.28
N LEU A 237 -2.55 -7.92 5.96
CA LEU A 237 -2.96 -6.98 4.90
C LEU A 237 -2.54 -5.55 5.22
N VAL A 238 -2.69 -5.10 6.47
CA VAL A 238 -2.17 -3.80 6.93
C VAL A 238 -0.64 -3.74 6.81
N SER A 239 0.08 -4.80 7.13
CA SER A 239 1.55 -4.84 7.04
C SER A 239 2.03 -4.78 5.58
N LEU A 240 1.33 -5.44 4.66
CA LEU A 240 1.61 -5.35 3.23
C LEU A 240 1.30 -3.96 2.69
N GLU A 241 0.15 -3.39 3.05
CA GLU A 241 -0.21 -2.00 2.74
C GLU A 241 0.91 -1.05 3.18
N GLU A 242 1.32 -1.08 4.45
CA GLU A 242 2.38 -0.22 4.98
C GLU A 242 3.74 -0.45 4.30
N THR A 243 4.05 -1.70 3.95
CA THR A 243 5.29 -2.02 3.23
C THR A 243 5.30 -1.34 1.86
N PHE A 244 4.25 -1.54 1.07
CA PHE A 244 4.22 -1.05 -0.31
C PHE A 244 3.96 0.45 -0.37
N ALA A 245 2.98 0.96 0.39
CA ALA A 245 2.59 2.37 0.40
C ALA A 245 3.75 3.32 0.73
N PHE A 246 4.68 2.89 1.59
CA PHE A 246 5.82 3.69 2.03
C PHE A 246 7.14 3.30 1.35
N SER A 247 7.15 2.28 0.48
CA SER A 247 8.37 1.82 -0.17
C SER A 247 8.98 2.82 -1.16
N GLY A 248 8.15 3.74 -1.69
CA GLY A 248 8.53 4.71 -2.72
C GLY A 248 8.73 4.10 -4.11
N TYR A 249 8.44 2.81 -4.30
CA TYR A 249 8.44 2.16 -5.61
C TYR A 249 7.21 2.56 -6.43
N SER A 250 7.35 2.68 -7.75
CA SER A 250 6.25 2.97 -8.67
C SER A 250 5.58 1.72 -9.22
N VAL A 251 6.29 0.59 -9.25
CA VAL A 251 5.78 -0.70 -9.71
C VAL A 251 5.38 -1.52 -8.48
N MET A 252 4.09 -1.80 -8.33
CA MET A 252 3.57 -2.53 -7.18
C MET A 252 2.77 -3.77 -7.62
N PRO A 253 2.75 -4.82 -6.79
CA PRO A 253 1.70 -5.82 -6.90
C PRO A 253 0.35 -5.09 -6.77
N THR A 254 -0.56 -5.25 -7.73
CA THR A 254 -1.86 -4.55 -7.77
C THR A 254 -1.75 -3.01 -7.84
N ASP A 255 -1.16 -2.49 -8.91
CA ASP A 255 -0.99 -1.05 -9.15
C ASP A 255 -2.27 -0.22 -8.96
N PHE A 256 -3.44 -0.75 -9.35
CA PHE A 256 -4.72 -0.06 -9.17
C PHE A 256 -5.12 0.12 -7.70
N PHE A 257 -4.68 -0.73 -6.76
CA PHE A 257 -5.04 -0.59 -5.34
C PHE A 257 -3.87 -0.07 -4.52
N LEU A 258 -2.79 -0.85 -4.42
CA LEU A 258 -1.61 -0.48 -3.63
C LEU A 258 -0.86 0.71 -4.22
N GLY A 259 -0.79 0.82 -5.55
CA GLY A 259 -0.17 1.97 -6.21
C GLY A 259 -0.90 3.27 -5.93
N ARG A 260 -2.24 3.27 -5.90
CA ARG A 260 -3.05 4.45 -5.50
C ARG A 260 -2.81 4.86 -4.06
N ILE A 261 -2.80 3.89 -3.15
CA ILE A 261 -2.51 4.13 -1.72
C ILE A 261 -1.11 4.77 -1.56
N ALA A 262 -0.10 4.23 -2.26
CA ALA A 262 1.25 4.77 -2.22
C ALA A 262 1.34 6.20 -2.74
N ARG A 263 0.68 6.49 -3.88
CA ARG A 263 0.67 7.83 -4.48
C ARG A 263 0.00 8.84 -3.55
N ARG A 264 -1.10 8.47 -2.89
CA ARG A 264 -1.78 9.32 -1.90
C ARG A 264 -0.92 9.58 -0.67
N THR A 265 -0.30 8.53 -0.14
CA THR A 265 0.65 8.60 0.99
C THR A 265 1.80 9.55 0.68
N GLU A 266 2.32 9.44 -0.54
CA GLU A 266 3.36 10.31 -1.05
C GLU A 266 2.90 11.76 -1.20
N MET A 267 1.75 11.99 -1.82
CA MET A 267 1.20 13.34 -2.03
C MET A 267 0.87 14.03 -0.71
N HIS A 268 0.38 13.28 0.29
CA HIS A 268 0.17 13.80 1.64
C HIS A 268 1.46 14.38 2.24
N LEU A 269 2.56 13.62 2.14
CA LEU A 269 3.87 14.06 2.65
C LEU A 269 4.38 15.29 1.89
N HIS A 270 4.32 15.28 0.56
CA HIS A 270 4.80 16.40 -0.27
C HIS A 270 4.00 17.69 -0.06
N ARG A 271 2.70 17.56 0.24
CA ARG A 271 1.79 18.68 0.49
C ARG A 271 1.71 19.05 1.97
N ARG A 272 2.59 18.51 2.82
CA ARG A 272 2.64 18.81 4.27
C ARG A 272 1.29 18.71 4.97
N GLY A 273 0.53 17.67 4.63
CA GLY A 273 -0.76 17.39 5.25
C GLY A 273 -1.90 18.33 4.86
N GLU A 274 -1.88 18.91 3.67
CA GLU A 274 -3.05 19.60 3.10
C GLU A 274 -4.24 18.66 2.82
N GLY A 275 -3.99 17.35 2.60
CA GLY A 275 -5.01 16.35 2.29
C GLY A 275 -4.49 14.91 2.27
N ASN A 276 -5.31 13.95 1.82
CA ASN A 276 -5.01 12.51 1.81
C ASN A 276 -4.68 11.95 3.22
N PHE A 277 -5.60 12.10 4.16
CA PHE A 277 -5.42 11.71 5.56
C PHE A 277 -5.72 10.23 5.85
N GLY A 278 -6.59 9.62 5.06
CA GLY A 278 -7.06 8.24 5.19
C GLY A 278 -6.07 7.25 4.56
N PRO A 279 -5.84 6.08 5.19
CA PRO A 279 -4.99 5.03 4.62
C PRO A 279 -5.38 4.61 3.20
N TRP A 280 -6.67 4.45 2.91
CA TRP A 280 -7.17 4.05 1.58
C TRP A 280 -7.66 5.24 0.75
N GLY A 281 -7.95 6.37 1.40
CA GLY A 281 -8.46 7.58 0.77
C GLY A 281 -9.97 7.57 0.53
N VAL A 282 -10.70 6.59 1.06
CA VAL A 282 -12.17 6.52 0.95
C VAL A 282 -12.81 7.69 1.69
N MET A 283 -12.29 8.00 2.88
CA MET A 283 -12.75 9.15 3.65
C MET A 283 -12.33 10.48 3.01
N ASP A 284 -11.13 10.54 2.42
CA ASP A 284 -10.71 11.74 1.70
C ASP A 284 -11.60 12.07 0.50
N TRP A 285 -11.99 11.04 -0.25
CA TRP A 285 -12.97 11.18 -1.32
C TRP A 285 -14.33 11.66 -0.79
N MET A 286 -14.84 11.04 0.27
CA MET A 286 -16.14 11.37 0.86
C MET A 286 -16.19 12.81 1.41
N PHE A 287 -15.12 13.26 2.06
CA PHE A 287 -15.03 14.58 2.69
C PHE A 287 -14.32 15.63 1.84
N ARG A 288 -13.99 15.31 0.58
CA ARG A 288 -13.29 16.19 -0.37
C ARG A 288 -12.00 16.77 0.20
N THR A 289 -11.20 15.90 0.80
CA THR A 289 -9.83 16.21 1.25
C THR A 289 -8.75 15.49 0.46
N GLY A 290 -9.11 14.91 -0.69
CA GLY A 290 -8.15 14.37 -1.64
C GLY A 290 -7.32 15.47 -2.30
N VAL A 291 -6.02 15.25 -2.42
CA VAL A 291 -5.10 16.18 -3.11
C VAL A 291 -4.28 15.42 -4.14
N GLY A 292 -4.21 15.96 -5.36
CA GLY A 292 -3.59 15.29 -6.50
C GLY A 292 -4.53 14.34 -7.25
N GLU A 293 -5.85 14.43 -7.02
CA GLU A 293 -6.86 13.61 -7.72
C GLU A 293 -6.77 13.79 -9.24
N ASP A 294 -6.59 15.02 -9.74
CA ASP A 294 -6.45 15.30 -11.18
C ASP A 294 -5.21 14.62 -11.82
N GLU A 295 -4.11 14.51 -11.05
CA GLU A 295 -2.89 13.81 -11.49
C GLU A 295 -3.08 12.29 -11.44
N GLU A 296 -3.88 11.80 -10.49
CA GLU A 296 -4.22 10.39 -10.33
C GLU A 296 -5.13 9.90 -11.46
N GLU A 297 -6.19 10.65 -11.80
CA GLU A 297 -7.12 10.31 -12.89
C GLU A 297 -6.43 10.27 -14.25
N ALA A 298 -5.49 11.18 -14.52
CA ALA A 298 -4.73 11.19 -15.76
C ALA A 298 -3.85 9.94 -15.92
N ILE A 299 -3.23 9.48 -14.82
CA ILE A 299 -2.39 8.27 -14.82
C ILE A 299 -3.26 7.02 -14.95
N ASP A 300 -4.40 6.96 -14.26
CA ASP A 300 -5.32 5.83 -14.38
C ASP A 300 -5.82 5.67 -15.83
N GLN A 301 -6.12 6.78 -16.52
CA GLN A 301 -6.49 6.77 -17.94
C GLN A 301 -5.35 6.27 -18.84
N GLU A 302 -4.11 6.67 -18.56
CA GLU A 302 -2.93 6.21 -19.29
C GLU A 302 -2.69 4.71 -19.08
N VAL A 303 -2.79 4.20 -17.85
CA VAL A 303 -2.64 2.76 -17.54
C VAL A 303 -3.74 1.93 -18.20
N ILE A 304 -4.99 2.37 -18.16
CA ILE A 304 -6.10 1.71 -18.85
C ILE A 304 -5.86 1.68 -20.37
N ALA A 305 -5.40 2.78 -20.95
CA ALA A 305 -5.09 2.85 -22.38
C ALA A 305 -3.90 1.98 -22.80
N LEU A 306 -2.98 1.65 -21.87
CA LEU A 306 -1.86 0.75 -22.11
C LEU A 306 -2.24 -0.73 -21.96
N ASP A 307 -3.22 -1.05 -21.11
CA ASP A 307 -3.78 -2.41 -20.98
C ASP A 307 -4.74 -2.73 -22.15
N GLU A 308 -5.46 -1.72 -22.64
CA GLU A 308 -6.24 -1.77 -23.88
C GLU A 308 -5.38 -1.45 -25.12
N GLY A 309 -4.42 -2.31 -25.45
CA GLY A 309 -3.70 -2.22 -26.74
C GLY A 309 -4.65 -2.19 -27.96
N PRO A 310 -4.21 -1.73 -29.15
CA PRO A 310 -5.09 -1.48 -30.30
C PRO A 310 -5.57 -2.79 -30.93
N GLY A 311 -6.64 -3.36 -30.35
CA GLY A 311 -7.23 -4.63 -30.76
C GLY A 311 -8.75 -4.52 -30.80
N GLY A 312 -9.27 -3.73 -31.73
CA GLY A 312 -10.73 -3.50 -31.78
C GLY A 312 -11.22 -2.69 -32.98
N ALA A 313 -10.67 -2.89 -34.18
CA ALA A 313 -11.27 -2.37 -35.41
C ALA A 313 -11.48 -3.53 -36.40
N THR A 314 -12.69 -4.09 -36.34
CA THR A 314 -13.27 -4.95 -37.37
C THR A 314 -13.51 -4.16 -38.65
N GLY A 315 -13.08 -4.65 -39.82
CA GLY A 315 -13.59 -4.12 -41.09
C GLY A 315 -12.78 -4.43 -42.35
N SER A 316 -13.21 -5.46 -43.07
CA SER A 316 -13.07 -5.68 -44.52
C SER A 316 -11.68 -5.84 -45.16
N TRP A 317 -11.34 -7.09 -45.48
CA TRP A 317 -10.40 -7.42 -46.56
C TRP A 317 -11.18 -7.62 -47.87
N PRO A 318 -10.80 -6.98 -49.00
CA PRO A 318 -11.16 -7.49 -50.30
C PRO A 318 -10.12 -8.52 -50.75
N SER A 319 -10.63 -9.70 -51.09
CA SER A 319 -9.93 -10.76 -51.79
C SER A 319 -9.41 -10.31 -53.16
N SER A 320 -8.13 -10.53 -53.46
CA SER A 320 -7.72 -11.02 -54.79
C SER A 320 -6.25 -11.47 -54.81
N SER A 321 -6.03 -12.61 -55.44
CA SER A 321 -4.78 -13.05 -56.05
C SER A 321 -5.16 -13.63 -57.42
N PRO A 322 -4.25 -13.91 -58.36
CA PRO A 322 -2.84 -13.51 -58.50
C PRO A 322 -2.51 -13.00 -59.94
N SER A 323 -1.36 -12.34 -60.14
CA SER A 323 -0.56 -12.58 -61.35
C SER A 323 0.91 -12.19 -61.19
N THR A 324 1.74 -13.06 -61.73
CA THR A 324 3.20 -13.04 -61.90
C THR A 324 3.72 -11.89 -62.75
N THR A 325 4.85 -11.27 -62.36
CA THR A 325 6.08 -11.09 -63.20
C THR A 325 7.16 -10.29 -62.46
N ALA A 326 8.38 -10.39 -62.96
CA ALA A 326 9.66 -10.17 -62.31
C ALA A 326 10.14 -8.71 -62.18
N ALA A 327 11.16 -8.56 -61.31
CA ALA A 327 12.33 -7.70 -61.43
C ALA A 327 12.29 -6.22 -60.96
N ALA A 328 13.47 -5.84 -60.44
CA ALA A 328 14.05 -4.50 -60.26
C ALA A 328 13.77 -3.77 -58.94
N ALA A 329 14.88 -3.52 -58.23
CA ALA A 329 14.99 -2.74 -57.01
C ALA A 329 14.60 -1.26 -57.24
N ALA A 330 13.73 -0.75 -56.37
CA ALA A 330 13.59 0.66 -56.06
C ALA A 330 13.19 0.79 -54.58
N ARG A 331 13.85 1.68 -53.82
CA ARG A 331 13.52 1.98 -52.43
C ARG A 331 12.08 2.48 -52.35
N VAL A 332 11.20 1.65 -51.79
CA VAL A 332 9.81 2.02 -51.48
C VAL A 332 9.85 3.01 -50.31
N PRO A 333 9.21 4.19 -50.40
CA PRO A 333 9.05 5.07 -49.24
C PRO A 333 8.24 4.34 -48.17
N LEU A 334 8.67 4.43 -46.91
CA LEU A 334 7.98 3.80 -45.77
C LEU A 334 6.46 4.06 -45.83
N PRO A 335 5.60 3.06 -45.59
CA PRO A 335 4.16 3.24 -45.58
C PRO A 335 3.77 4.41 -44.66
N GLU A 336 2.74 5.15 -45.05
CA GLU A 336 2.31 6.39 -44.39
C GLU A 336 2.04 6.20 -42.88
N SER A 337 1.61 4.99 -42.49
CA SER A 337 1.42 4.57 -41.10
C SER A 337 2.69 4.56 -40.25
N GLU A 338 3.85 4.19 -40.82
CA GLU A 338 5.14 4.19 -40.10
C GLU A 338 5.70 5.62 -39.96
N ARG A 339 5.42 6.48 -40.95
CA ARG A 339 5.78 7.91 -40.86
C ARG A 339 4.89 8.67 -39.87
N GLU A 340 3.65 8.23 -39.69
CA GLU A 340 2.77 8.76 -38.65
C GLU A 340 3.16 8.28 -37.26
N SER A 341 3.60 7.03 -37.09
CA SER A 341 4.10 6.53 -35.80
C SER A 341 5.40 7.23 -35.39
N GLU A 342 6.35 7.42 -36.29
CA GLU A 342 7.59 8.18 -35.99
C GLU A 342 7.28 9.64 -35.64
N ARG A 343 6.37 10.30 -36.36
CA ARG A 343 5.92 11.67 -36.03
C ARG A 343 5.17 11.73 -34.70
N PHE A 344 4.47 10.66 -34.32
CA PHE A 344 3.77 10.58 -33.05
C PHE A 344 4.77 10.38 -31.90
N GLU A 345 5.72 9.46 -32.04
CA GLU A 345 6.82 9.27 -31.08
C GLU A 345 7.64 10.55 -30.89
N GLU A 346 8.00 11.24 -31.98
CA GLU A 346 8.73 12.50 -31.90
C GLU A 346 7.92 13.62 -31.21
N LYS A 347 6.59 13.65 -31.41
CA LYS A 347 5.69 14.56 -30.69
C LYS A 347 5.57 14.21 -29.21
N VAL A 348 5.54 12.92 -28.87
CA VAL A 348 5.48 12.42 -27.48
C VAL A 348 6.78 12.73 -26.75
N GLU A 349 7.94 12.43 -27.35
CA GLU A 349 9.24 12.79 -26.78
C GLU A 349 9.36 14.29 -26.59
N HIS A 350 8.95 15.09 -27.59
CA HIS A 350 8.96 16.54 -27.48
C HIS A 350 8.02 17.05 -26.38
N ALA A 351 6.86 16.44 -26.19
CA ALA A 351 5.91 16.78 -25.12
C ALA A 351 6.48 16.42 -23.74
N ILE A 352 7.09 15.24 -23.59
CA ILE A 352 7.75 14.79 -22.37
C ILE A 352 8.91 15.73 -22.02
N GLU A 353 9.75 16.08 -22.99
CA GLU A 353 10.89 16.97 -22.77
C GLU A 353 10.44 18.39 -22.40
N LYS A 354 9.41 18.90 -23.08
CA LYS A 354 8.81 20.21 -22.76
C LYS A 354 8.19 20.21 -21.36
N HIS A 355 7.56 19.11 -20.95
CA HIS A 355 6.99 18.98 -19.61
C HIS A 355 8.08 18.87 -18.54
N ALA A 356 9.13 18.10 -18.78
CA ALA A 356 10.30 17.99 -17.91
C ALA A 356 10.99 19.36 -17.72
N ARG A 357 11.20 20.11 -18.80
CA ARG A 357 11.77 21.47 -18.77
C ARG A 357 10.86 22.45 -18.01
N LYS A 358 9.53 22.35 -18.16
CA LYS A 358 8.56 23.19 -17.43
C LYS A 358 8.60 22.89 -15.92
N ARG A 359 8.64 21.62 -15.51
CA ARG A 359 8.78 21.21 -14.11
C ARG A 359 10.12 21.64 -13.50
N GLN A 360 11.22 21.49 -14.24
CA GLN A 360 12.54 21.97 -13.79
C GLN A 360 12.57 23.50 -13.63
N ARG A 361 11.93 24.25 -14.54
CA ARG A 361 11.83 25.71 -14.45
C ARG A 361 10.98 26.17 -13.25
N GLN A 362 9.84 25.51 -12.99
CA GLN A 362 9.04 25.77 -11.80
C GLN A 362 9.79 25.46 -10.51
N HIS A 363 10.58 24.38 -10.49
CA HIS A 363 11.42 24.02 -9.35
C HIS A 363 12.55 25.04 -9.13
N ARG A 364 13.17 25.56 -10.20
CA ARG A 364 14.20 26.61 -10.11
C ARG A 364 13.63 27.92 -9.58
N LEU A 365 12.42 28.29 -10.02
CA LEU A 365 11.71 29.47 -9.52
C LEU A 365 11.33 29.35 -8.03
N ARG A 366 10.94 28.15 -7.58
CA ARG A 366 10.66 27.87 -6.16
C ARG A 366 11.91 27.95 -5.28
N ARG A 367 13.09 27.59 -5.81
CA ARG A 367 14.37 27.76 -5.09
C ARG A 367 14.75 29.22 -4.89
N THR A 368 14.55 30.09 -5.88
CA THR A 368 14.84 31.53 -5.73
C THR A 368 13.90 32.22 -4.74
N VAL A 369 12.63 31.80 -4.67
CA VAL A 369 11.65 32.35 -3.71
C VAL A 369 11.89 31.87 -2.27
N GLN A 370 12.72 30.84 -2.06
CA GLN A 370 13.08 30.32 -0.74
C GLN A 370 14.45 30.82 -0.24
N SER A 371 15.20 31.53 -1.09
CA SER A 371 16.53 32.08 -0.77
C SER A 371 16.55 33.59 -0.56
N ASP A 372 15.43 34.26 -0.81
CA ASP A 372 15.11 35.63 -0.38
C ASP A 372 14.18 35.56 0.84
#